data_AF-A0A3C1ZYG9-F1
#
_entry.id   AF-A0A3C1ZYG9-F1
#
_cell.length_a   1.000
_cell.length_b   1.000
_cell.length_c   1.000
_cell.angle_alpha   90.00
_cell.angle_beta   90.00
_cell.angle_gamma   90.00
#
_symmetry.space_group_name_H-M   'P 1'
#
loop_
_entity.id
_entity.type
_entity.pdbx_description
1 polymer ?
#
loop_
_entity_poly.entity_id
_entity_poly.type
_entity_poly.pdbx_seq_one_letter_code
_entity_poly.pdbx_strand_id
1 'polypeptide(L)'
;MLTDLKTPGVYINEVNAFPPSAVAVGTAVPAFIGYTPKAEYDGDSLHMIPVRITSWSEFETFFVIPGASPYRPLYHLTPGTDGKTYKFDGVAYNLQPDPGTLYHLYNMVKMYFENGGAVAY
;
A
#
# COMPACT_ATOMS: atom_id res chain seq x y z
N MET A 1 -18.65 -41.81 14.52
CA MET A 1 -18.92 -43.11 15.19
C MET A 1 -18.67 -44.20 14.18
N LEU A 2 -17.88 -45.23 14.55
CA LEU A 2 -17.74 -46.43 13.72
C LEU A 2 -19.12 -47.05 13.54
N THR A 3 -19.48 -47.31 12.30
CA THR A 3 -20.68 -48.05 11.93
C THR A 3 -20.57 -49.47 12.48
N ASP A 4 -21.54 -49.89 13.30
CA ASP A 4 -21.67 -51.29 13.71
C ASP A 4 -21.93 -52.16 12.48
N LEU A 5 -20.88 -52.81 11.98
CA LEU A 5 -20.93 -53.69 10.82
C LEU A 5 -21.56 -55.03 11.24
N LYS A 6 -22.78 -55.29 10.78
CA LYS A 6 -23.62 -56.43 11.21
C LYS A 6 -23.42 -57.72 10.41
N THR A 7 -22.48 -57.75 9.46
CA THR A 7 -22.27 -58.92 8.59
C THR A 7 -20.81 -59.33 8.54
N PRO A 8 -20.50 -60.64 8.61
CA PRO A 8 -19.12 -61.12 8.47
C PRO A 8 -18.58 -60.78 7.08
N GLY A 9 -17.47 -60.06 7.02
CA GLY A 9 -16.82 -59.63 5.78
C GLY A 9 -15.60 -58.75 6.04
N VAL A 10 -14.81 -58.48 5.01
CA VAL A 10 -13.68 -57.54 5.07
C VAL A 10 -14.18 -56.16 4.64
N TYR A 11 -14.00 -55.16 5.50
CA TYR A 11 -14.39 -53.78 5.23
C TYR A 11 -13.15 -52.89 5.25
N ILE A 12 -12.99 -52.08 4.20
CA ILE A 12 -11.95 -51.05 4.13
C ILE A 12 -12.63 -49.73 4.46
N ASN A 13 -12.14 -49.06 5.50
CA ASN A 13 -12.59 -47.73 5.88
C ASN A 13 -11.44 -46.75 5.67
N GLU A 14 -11.52 -45.94 4.63
CA GLU A 14 -10.55 -44.88 4.36
C GLU A 14 -10.84 -43.70 5.28
N VAL A 15 -10.21 -43.72 6.46
CA VAL A 15 -10.21 -42.56 7.34
C VAL A 15 -9.23 -41.55 6.74
N ASN A 16 -9.73 -40.41 6.28
CA ASN A 16 -8.89 -39.34 5.77
C ASN A 16 -7.97 -38.83 6.90
N ALA A 17 -6.70 -39.24 6.87
CA ALA A 17 -5.73 -39.02 7.93
C ALA A 17 -4.91 -37.74 7.74
N PHE A 18 -5.15 -36.98 6.66
CA PHE A 18 -4.46 -35.73 6.44
C PHE A 18 -5.00 -34.66 7.41
N PRO A 19 -4.17 -34.10 8.31
CA PRO A 19 -4.57 -32.94 9.06
C PRO A 19 -4.91 -31.80 8.09
N PRO A 20 -5.86 -30.91 8.41
CA PRO A 20 -6.09 -29.73 7.61
C PRO A 20 -4.78 -28.95 7.48
N SER A 21 -4.34 -28.73 6.24
CA SER A 21 -3.15 -27.94 5.95
C SER A 21 -3.39 -26.49 6.40
N ALA A 22 -2.57 -26.01 7.35
CA ALA A 22 -2.62 -24.62 7.78
C ALA A 22 -1.89 -23.76 6.74
N VAL A 23 -2.65 -22.98 5.97
CA VAL A 23 -2.07 -21.98 5.08
C VAL A 23 -1.62 -20.79 5.92
N ALA A 24 -0.36 -20.38 5.78
CA ALA A 24 0.15 -19.21 6.47
C ALA A 24 -0.63 -17.95 6.01
N VAL A 25 -1.24 -17.24 6.97
CA VAL A 25 -1.87 -15.94 6.75
C VAL A 25 -0.88 -14.88 7.22
N GLY A 26 -0.62 -13.86 6.39
CA GLY A 26 0.23 -12.74 6.75
C GLY A 26 -0.28 -12.08 8.03
N THR A 27 0.54 -12.04 9.07
CA THR A 27 0.15 -11.57 10.42
C THR A 27 0.10 -10.06 10.57
N ALA A 28 0.48 -9.31 9.53
CA ALA A 28 0.40 -7.86 9.48
C ALA A 28 0.05 -7.39 8.06
N VAL A 29 -1.20 -6.95 7.86
CA VAL A 29 -1.65 -6.29 6.63
C VAL A 29 -1.84 -4.81 6.96
N PRO A 30 -0.93 -3.92 6.52
CA PRO A 30 -1.04 -2.49 6.79
C PRO A 30 -2.13 -1.83 5.92
N ALA A 31 -2.61 -0.68 6.39
CA ALA A 31 -3.45 0.23 5.61
C ALA A 31 -2.78 1.60 5.56
N PHE A 32 -2.61 2.15 4.36
CA PHE A 32 -2.04 3.45 4.11
C PHE A 32 -3.14 4.47 3.84
N ILE A 33 -3.12 5.59 4.55
CA ILE A 33 -4.13 6.66 4.40
C ILE A 33 -3.42 7.92 3.94
N GLY A 34 -3.89 8.51 2.85
CA GLY A 34 -3.33 9.75 2.33
C GLY A 34 -3.95 10.17 1.01
N TYR A 35 -3.30 11.12 0.36
CA TYR A 35 -3.79 11.72 -0.88
C TYR A 35 -3.20 11.05 -2.11
N THR A 36 -4.05 10.78 -3.09
CA THR A 36 -3.69 10.23 -4.39
C THR A 36 -4.18 11.15 -5.50
N PRO A 37 -3.46 11.26 -6.63
CA PRO A 37 -3.90 12.06 -7.77
C PRO A 37 -5.22 11.60 -8.40
N LYS A 38 -5.51 10.29 -8.33
CA LYS A 38 -6.75 9.68 -8.78
C LYS A 38 -7.17 8.57 -7.82
N ALA A 39 -8.43 8.15 -7.92
CA ALA A 39 -8.96 6.98 -7.24
C ALA A 39 -10.04 6.38 -8.13
N GLU A 40 -9.63 5.67 -9.17
CA GLU A 40 -10.53 5.06 -10.15
C GLU A 40 -9.92 3.79 -10.74
N TYR A 41 -10.78 2.85 -11.11
CA TYR A 41 -10.38 1.66 -11.86
C TYR A 41 -11.51 1.23 -12.78
N ASP A 42 -11.21 1.01 -14.05
CA ASP A 42 -12.17 0.53 -15.08
C ASP A 42 -13.47 1.34 -15.18
N GLY A 43 -13.39 2.65 -14.90
CA GLY A 43 -14.55 3.57 -14.91
C GLY A 43 -15.31 3.64 -13.58
N ASP A 44 -14.99 2.78 -12.61
CA ASP A 44 -15.53 2.83 -11.26
C ASP A 44 -14.68 3.73 -10.34
N SER A 45 -15.37 4.52 -9.51
CA SER A 45 -14.71 5.36 -8.51
C SER A 45 -14.28 4.54 -7.30
N LEU A 46 -13.03 4.71 -6.90
CA LEU A 46 -12.43 4.14 -5.68
C LEU A 46 -12.34 5.19 -4.55
N HIS A 47 -12.98 6.34 -4.70
CA HIS A 47 -12.89 7.43 -3.73
C HIS A 47 -13.48 7.00 -2.38
N MET A 48 -12.69 7.14 -1.31
CA MET A 48 -13.07 6.78 0.06
C MET A 48 -13.42 5.30 0.25
N ILE A 49 -12.98 4.43 -0.65
CA ILE A 49 -13.15 2.99 -0.57
C ILE A 49 -11.79 2.37 -0.27
N PRO A 50 -11.65 1.52 0.78
CA PRO A 50 -10.43 0.77 1.01
C PRO A 50 -10.17 -0.20 -0.16
N VAL A 51 -9.02 -0.09 -0.81
CA VAL A 51 -8.66 -0.92 -1.97
C VAL A 51 -7.54 -1.86 -1.58
N ARG A 52 -7.78 -3.16 -1.71
CA ARG A 52 -6.74 -4.15 -1.49
C ARG A 52 -5.73 -4.09 -2.62
N ILE A 53 -4.45 -3.91 -2.28
CA ILE A 53 -3.33 -3.97 -3.20
C ILE A 53 -2.36 -5.09 -2.78
N THR A 54 -1.81 -5.78 -3.78
CA THR A 54 -0.87 -6.89 -3.59
C THR A 54 0.49 -6.62 -4.22
N SER A 55 0.59 -5.56 -5.05
CA SER A 55 1.83 -5.15 -5.68
C SER A 55 1.89 -3.64 -5.89
N TRP A 56 3.09 -3.12 -6.12
CA TRP A 56 3.31 -1.73 -6.50
C TRP A 56 2.59 -1.35 -7.81
N SER A 57 2.56 -2.26 -8.80
CA SER A 57 1.90 -2.00 -10.07
C SER A 57 0.39 -1.82 -9.91
N GLU A 58 -0.26 -2.59 -9.02
CA GLU A 58 -1.70 -2.41 -8.73
C GLU A 58 -1.96 -1.03 -8.12
N PHE A 59 -1.13 -0.59 -7.18
CA PHE A 59 -1.23 0.75 -6.62
C PHE A 59 -1.10 1.83 -7.69
N GLU A 60 -0.13 1.71 -8.61
CA GLU A 60 0.01 2.65 -9.73
C GLU A 60 -1.22 2.65 -10.64
N THR A 61 -1.78 1.48 -10.95
CA THR A 61 -2.98 1.37 -11.78
C THR A 61 -4.19 2.08 -11.16
N PHE A 62 -4.41 1.94 -9.85
CA PHE A 62 -5.58 2.50 -9.17
C PHE A 62 -5.43 3.98 -8.82
N PHE A 63 -4.23 4.41 -8.42
CA PHE A 63 -4.05 5.68 -7.72
C PHE A 63 -3.13 6.68 -8.43
N VAL A 64 -2.42 6.27 -9.48
CA VAL A 64 -1.44 7.13 -10.17
C VAL A 64 -1.89 7.44 -11.59
N ILE A 65 -1.72 8.71 -11.99
CA ILE A 65 -1.92 9.12 -13.38
C ILE A 65 -0.68 8.70 -14.18
N PRO A 66 -0.81 7.91 -15.25
CA PRO A 66 0.33 7.46 -16.04
C PRO A 66 1.21 8.62 -16.52
N GLY A 67 2.52 8.51 -16.30
CA GLY A 67 3.49 9.56 -16.68
C GLY A 67 3.52 10.79 -15.75
N ALA A 68 2.65 10.86 -14.75
CA ALA A 68 2.71 11.91 -13.74
C ALA A 68 3.58 11.47 -12.55
N SER A 69 4.40 12.40 -12.04
CA SER A 69 5.02 12.24 -10.73
C SER A 69 4.07 12.85 -9.69
N PRO A 70 3.50 12.05 -8.77
CA PRO A 70 2.50 12.52 -7.81
C PRO A 70 3.11 13.30 -6.64
N TYR A 71 4.40 13.12 -6.36
CA TYR A 71 5.10 13.86 -5.32
C TYR A 71 5.71 15.15 -5.91
N ARG A 72 5.00 16.27 -5.75
CA ARG A 72 5.42 17.60 -6.25
C ARG A 72 5.20 18.69 -5.19
N PRO A 73 6.05 18.76 -4.16
CA PRO A 73 5.95 19.85 -3.18
C PRO A 73 6.29 21.20 -3.81
N LEU A 74 5.49 22.21 -3.52
CA LEU A 74 5.81 23.61 -3.78
C LEU A 74 6.64 24.16 -2.63
N TYR A 75 7.43 25.20 -2.91
CA TYR A 75 8.29 25.83 -1.93
C TYR A 75 8.09 27.34 -1.96
N HIS A 76 8.08 27.94 -0.78
CA HIS A 76 8.02 29.39 -0.60
C HIS A 76 9.39 29.92 -0.19
N LEU A 77 9.73 31.08 -0.75
CA LEU A 77 10.91 31.84 -0.37
C LEU A 77 10.53 32.80 0.75
N THR A 78 11.25 32.74 1.86
CA THR A 78 11.12 33.67 2.98
C THR A 78 12.46 34.37 3.22
N PRO A 79 12.49 35.62 3.72
CA PRO A 79 13.74 36.30 4.00
C PRO A 79 14.66 35.48 4.91
N GLY A 80 15.90 35.30 4.46
CA GLY A 80 16.92 34.48 5.11
C GLY A 80 17.31 35.06 6.46
N THR A 81 16.80 34.50 7.56
CA THR A 81 17.07 35.02 8.91
C THR A 81 17.84 34.03 9.77
N ASP A 82 17.66 32.72 9.56
CA ASP A 82 18.35 31.66 10.32
C ASP A 82 18.49 30.35 9.54
N GLY A 83 19.49 29.53 9.89
CA GLY A 83 19.68 28.19 9.33
C GLY A 83 20.26 28.14 7.91
N LYS A 84 19.90 27.10 7.13
CA LYS A 84 20.35 26.97 5.73
C LYS A 84 19.64 28.00 4.85
N THR A 85 20.40 28.94 4.31
CA THR A 85 19.93 29.97 3.37
C THR A 85 20.50 29.76 1.97
N TYR A 86 19.72 30.11 0.95
CA TYR A 86 20.11 30.12 -0.45
C TYR A 86 20.12 31.55 -0.98
N LYS A 87 21.15 31.90 -1.75
CA LYS A 87 21.27 33.25 -2.31
C LYS A 87 20.67 33.29 -3.72
N PHE A 88 19.74 34.20 -3.93
CA PHE A 88 19.22 34.57 -5.24
C PHE A 88 19.42 36.08 -5.42
N ASP A 89 20.14 36.46 -6.47
CA ASP A 89 20.46 37.87 -6.77
C ASP A 89 21.08 38.62 -5.58
N GLY A 90 21.99 37.96 -4.84
CA GLY A 90 22.67 38.54 -3.67
C GLY A 90 21.85 38.59 -2.38
N VAL A 91 20.53 38.34 -2.45
CA VAL A 91 19.64 38.30 -1.28
C VAL A 91 19.52 36.87 -0.75
N ALA A 92 19.63 36.70 0.56
CA ALA A 92 19.50 35.41 1.22
C ALA A 92 18.02 35.08 1.47
N TYR A 93 17.63 33.85 1.13
CA TYR A 93 16.29 33.31 1.38
C TYR A 93 16.36 31.96 2.09
N ASN A 94 15.41 31.69 2.97
CA ASN A 94 15.08 30.35 3.43
C ASN A 94 14.05 29.73 2.48
N LEU A 95 14.28 28.47 2.11
CA LEU A 95 13.36 27.69 1.29
C LEU A 95 12.51 26.83 2.22
N GLN A 96 11.21 27.08 2.28
CA GLN A 96 10.28 26.32 3.12
C GLN A 96 9.26 25.60 2.24
N PRO A 97 9.03 24.29 2.42
CA PRO A 97 8.00 23.59 1.66
C PRO A 97 6.61 24.09 2.08
N ASP A 98 5.70 24.21 1.12
CA ASP A 98 4.29 24.46 1.39
C ASP A 98 3.66 23.21 2.02
N PRO A 99 3.20 23.28 3.29
CA PRO A 99 2.58 22.16 3.97
C PRO A 99 1.38 21.57 3.22
N GLY A 100 0.64 22.38 2.45
CA GLY A 100 -0.52 21.94 1.67
C GLY A 100 -0.18 21.12 0.42
N THR A 101 1.11 20.94 0.12
CA THR A 101 1.57 20.20 -1.07
C THR A 101 2.44 18.98 -0.73
N LEU A 102 2.67 18.74 0.56
CA LEU A 102 3.48 17.64 1.05
C LEU A 102 2.64 16.35 1.16
N TYR A 103 2.53 15.63 0.04
CA TYR A 103 1.81 14.36 -0.03
C TYR A 103 2.75 13.16 -0.10
N HIS A 104 3.02 12.51 1.04
CA HIS A 104 4.03 11.45 1.11
C HIS A 104 3.55 10.03 0.75
N LEU A 105 2.23 9.82 0.62
CA LEU A 105 1.62 8.50 0.45
C LEU A 105 2.29 7.67 -0.65
N TYR A 106 2.44 8.26 -1.85
CA TYR A 106 3.06 7.57 -2.99
C TYR A 106 4.46 7.05 -2.65
N ASN A 107 5.31 7.89 -2.04
CA ASN A 107 6.68 7.49 -1.68
C ASN A 107 6.69 6.42 -0.58
N MET A 108 5.79 6.52 0.40
CA MET A 108 5.69 5.54 1.48
C MET A 108 5.26 4.17 0.97
N VAL A 109 4.24 4.10 0.11
CA VAL A 109 3.78 2.83 -0.47
C VAL A 109 4.84 2.25 -1.40
N LYS A 110 5.51 3.10 -2.19
CA LYS A 110 6.65 2.67 -3.03
C LYS A 110 7.74 2.02 -2.19
N MET A 111 8.19 2.72 -1.14
CA MET A 111 9.20 2.21 -0.22
C MET A 111 8.75 0.92 0.45
N TYR A 112 7.48 0.79 0.84
CA TYR A 112 6.95 -0.43 1.44
C TYR A 112 7.14 -1.65 0.52
N PHE A 113 6.72 -1.56 -0.74
CA PHE A 113 6.89 -2.67 -1.69
C PHE A 113 8.35 -2.91 -2.08
N GLU A 114 9.16 -1.85 -2.21
CA GLU A 114 10.61 -1.98 -2.46
C GLU A 114 11.34 -2.68 -1.31
N ASN A 115 10.82 -2.59 -0.08
CA ASN A 115 11.37 -3.26 1.11
C ASN A 115 10.74 -4.64 1.38
N GLY A 116 10.07 -5.26 0.39
CA GLY A 116 9.50 -6.59 0.51
C GLY A 116 8.10 -6.63 1.13
N GLY A 117 7.38 -5.50 1.10
CA GLY A 117 5.97 -5.43 1.43
C GLY A 117 5.12 -6.36 0.56
N ALA A 118 4.04 -6.88 1.14
CA ALA A 118 3.10 -7.77 0.48
C ALA A 118 1.72 -7.11 0.42
N VAL A 119 0.66 -7.81 0.82
CA VAL A 119 -0.71 -7.28 0.83
C VAL A 119 -0.81 -6.04 1.71
N ALA A 120 -1.47 -5.00 1.20
CA ALA A 120 -1.79 -3.78 1.92
C ALA A 120 -3.14 -3.21 1.46
N TYR A 121 -3.61 -2.18 2.15
CA TYR A 121 -4.75 -1.34 1.78
C TYR A 121 -4.34 0.12 1.66
#